data_AF-A0A1I7F9P2-F1
#
_entry.id   AF-A0A1I7F9P2-F1
#
_cell.length_a   1.000
_cell.length_b   1.000
_cell.length_c   1.000
_cell.angle_alpha   90.00
_cell.angle_beta   90.00
_cell.angle_gamma   90.00
#
_symmetry.space_group_name_H-M   'P 1'
#
loop_
_entity.id
_entity.type
_entity.pdbx_description
1 polymer ?
#
loop_
_entity_poly.entity_id
_entity_poly.type
_entity_poly.pdbx_seq_one_letter_code
_entity_poly.pdbx_strand_id
1 'polypeptide(L)'
;MLRTGYYHFLVGSSLPETQAENFYNCIKDKENDLLPCLDLEHSKNEPNNFMDYALRFIEKFKALSGMDICIYACPSFIEENLDKRLNKYPLWCAHYGADKPGFNKIWGSSYAGHQYTEEGRVPGIVGNVDMNNFNEEIFNNGSKIIEAAAAHENIYIPLQEELNRQDFRDKNGNTLVVDGTPGELTLSACPVVKKGARGNITKWIQEQLGIVSDGIFGDNTEEVVKKTKELEDF
;
A
#
# COMPACT_ATOMS: atom_id res chain seq x y z
N MET A 1 -25.40 2.71 -9.00
CA MET A 1 -24.58 2.04 -10.02
C MET A 1 -23.64 1.09 -9.28
N LEU A 2 -23.39 -0.10 -9.81
CA LEU A 2 -22.42 -1.02 -9.20
C LEU A 2 -21.01 -0.54 -9.52
N ARG A 3 -20.07 -0.73 -8.59
CA ARG A 3 -18.64 -0.46 -8.83
C ARG A 3 -18.05 -1.59 -9.66
N THR A 4 -17.21 -1.27 -10.64
CA THR A 4 -16.62 -2.25 -11.56
C THR A 4 -15.09 -2.31 -11.47
N GLY A 5 -14.54 -3.50 -11.68
CA GLY A 5 -13.11 -3.78 -11.73
C GLY A 5 -12.77 -4.76 -12.84
N TYR A 6 -11.51 -4.83 -13.24
CA TYR A 6 -11.02 -5.77 -14.25
C TYR A 6 -9.80 -6.53 -13.72
N TYR A 7 -9.63 -7.76 -14.19
CA TYR A 7 -8.48 -8.60 -13.86
C TYR A 7 -7.82 -9.16 -15.13
N HIS A 8 -6.56 -9.54 -15.02
CA HIS A 8 -5.80 -10.25 -16.06
C HIS A 8 -5.20 -11.53 -15.49
N PHE A 9 -5.58 -12.67 -16.06
CA PHE A 9 -4.98 -13.98 -15.76
C PHE A 9 -3.61 -14.11 -16.44
N LEU A 10 -2.54 -14.17 -15.64
CA LEU A 10 -1.17 -14.21 -16.16
C LEU A 10 -0.82 -15.61 -16.68
N VAL A 11 -0.40 -15.70 -17.95
CA VAL A 11 0.03 -16.97 -18.56
C VAL A 11 1.52 -16.96 -18.92
N GLY A 12 2.18 -18.12 -18.84
CA GLY A 12 3.58 -18.26 -19.26
C GLY A 12 3.79 -18.46 -20.78
N SER A 13 2.72 -18.60 -21.57
CA SER A 13 2.80 -18.87 -23.01
C SER A 13 3.14 -17.67 -23.90
N SER A 14 3.27 -16.47 -23.34
CA SER A 14 3.60 -15.24 -24.07
C SER A 14 4.54 -14.36 -23.26
N LEU A 15 4.86 -13.14 -23.72
CA LEU A 15 5.65 -12.18 -22.92
C LEU A 15 4.74 -11.41 -21.94
N PRO A 16 5.20 -11.11 -20.72
CA PRO A 16 4.40 -10.42 -19.72
C PRO A 16 4.10 -8.98 -20.15
N GLU A 17 5.01 -8.32 -20.89
CA GLU A 17 4.78 -6.97 -21.41
C GLU A 17 3.68 -6.94 -22.47
N THR A 18 3.62 -7.94 -23.35
CA THR A 18 2.56 -8.06 -24.36
C THR A 18 1.22 -8.31 -23.70
N GLN A 19 1.18 -9.09 -22.62
CA GLN A 19 -0.03 -9.28 -21.82
C GLN A 19 -0.47 -7.99 -21.15
N ALA A 20 0.46 -7.22 -20.57
CA ALA A 20 0.17 -5.91 -19.96
C ALA A 20 -0.39 -4.91 -20.99
N GLU A 21 0.17 -4.88 -22.21
CA GLU A 21 -0.35 -4.07 -23.32
C GLU A 21 -1.76 -4.50 -23.74
N ASN A 22 -2.01 -5.81 -23.80
CA ASN A 22 -3.34 -6.34 -24.11
C ASN A 22 -4.36 -5.92 -23.03
N PHE A 23 -4.02 -6.13 -21.76
CA PHE A 23 -4.88 -5.78 -20.64
C PHE A 23 -5.22 -4.29 -20.63
N TYR A 24 -4.19 -3.43 -20.74
CA TYR A 24 -4.38 -1.98 -20.83
C TYR A 24 -5.32 -1.58 -21.97
N ASN A 25 -5.10 -2.10 -23.18
CA ASN A 25 -5.94 -1.77 -24.33
C ASN A 25 -7.40 -2.24 -24.16
N CYS A 26 -7.63 -3.31 -23.42
CA CYS A 26 -8.98 -3.81 -23.12
C CYS A 26 -9.75 -2.96 -22.11
N ILE A 27 -9.08 -2.15 -21.28
CA ILE A 27 -9.72 -1.44 -20.16
C ILE A 27 -9.58 0.08 -20.20
N LYS A 28 -8.65 0.65 -20.97
CA LYS A 28 -8.30 2.09 -20.95
C LYS A 28 -9.46 3.05 -21.21
N ASP A 29 -10.48 2.60 -21.95
CA ASP A 29 -11.64 3.42 -22.33
C ASP A 29 -12.91 3.03 -21.52
N LYS A 30 -12.76 2.28 -20.42
CA LYS A 30 -13.85 1.80 -19.58
C LYS A 30 -13.82 2.44 -18.19
N GLU A 31 -14.99 2.61 -17.59
CA GLU A 31 -15.09 2.94 -16.17
C GLU A 31 -14.48 1.82 -15.32
N ASN A 32 -13.67 2.20 -14.34
CA ASN A 32 -12.92 1.28 -13.49
C ASN A 32 -12.78 1.87 -12.08
N ASP A 33 -13.65 1.44 -11.17
CA ASP A 33 -13.68 1.88 -9.76
C ASP A 33 -12.68 1.11 -8.89
N LEU A 34 -12.28 -0.11 -9.30
CA LEU A 34 -11.37 -0.96 -8.53
C LEU A 34 -9.97 -0.97 -9.14
N LEU A 35 -8.95 -1.27 -8.32
CA LEU A 35 -7.59 -1.50 -8.80
C LEU A 35 -7.62 -2.61 -9.86
N PRO A 36 -7.03 -2.39 -11.06
CA PRO A 36 -6.82 -3.47 -12.00
C PRO A 36 -6.07 -4.61 -11.30
N CYS A 37 -6.58 -5.83 -11.42
CA CYS A 37 -6.04 -6.97 -10.71
C CYS A 37 -5.16 -7.83 -11.62
N LEU A 38 -3.97 -8.19 -11.14
CA LEU A 38 -3.16 -9.24 -11.74
C LEU A 38 -3.41 -10.55 -11.01
N ASP A 39 -3.99 -11.50 -11.73
CA ASP A 39 -4.30 -12.82 -11.25
C ASP A 39 -3.09 -13.75 -11.45
N LEU A 40 -2.50 -14.13 -10.31
CA LEU A 40 -1.30 -14.96 -10.19
C LEU A 40 -1.69 -16.30 -9.59
N GLU A 41 -1.91 -17.27 -10.46
CA GLU A 41 -2.19 -18.65 -10.10
C GLU A 41 -1.60 -19.62 -11.12
N HIS A 42 -1.73 -20.92 -10.85
CA HIS A 42 -1.12 -21.94 -11.69
C HIS A 42 -1.62 -21.88 -13.13
N SER A 43 -0.70 -21.68 -14.07
CA SER A 43 -0.97 -21.59 -15.49
C SER A 43 -0.13 -22.56 -16.31
N LYS A 44 -0.42 -22.66 -17.61
CA LYS A 44 0.42 -23.47 -18.52
C LYS A 44 1.70 -22.70 -18.88
N ASN A 45 2.82 -23.44 -18.94
CA ASN A 45 4.14 -22.96 -19.36
C ASN A 45 4.74 -21.89 -18.44
N GLU A 46 4.54 -22.02 -17.13
CA GLU A 46 5.12 -21.10 -16.16
C GLU A 46 6.65 -21.01 -16.28
N PRO A 47 7.21 -19.80 -16.31
CA PRO A 47 8.65 -19.64 -16.35
C PRO A 47 9.26 -19.96 -14.98
N ASN A 48 10.46 -20.53 -14.98
CA ASN A 48 11.20 -20.84 -13.74
C ASN A 48 11.45 -19.59 -12.87
N ASN A 49 11.44 -18.40 -13.46
CA ASN A 49 11.57 -17.11 -12.77
C ASN A 49 10.22 -16.36 -12.69
N PHE A 50 9.15 -17.06 -12.28
CA PHE A 50 7.78 -16.54 -12.24
C PHE A 50 7.65 -15.15 -11.61
N MET A 51 8.31 -14.91 -10.47
CA MET A 51 8.24 -13.61 -9.80
C MET A 51 8.81 -12.46 -10.65
N ASP A 52 9.98 -12.64 -11.29
CA ASP A 52 10.54 -11.60 -12.17
C ASP A 52 9.66 -11.39 -13.41
N TYR A 53 9.05 -12.47 -13.90
CA TYR A 53 8.11 -12.43 -15.01
C TYR A 53 6.84 -11.62 -14.65
N ALA A 54 6.27 -11.84 -13.47
CA ALA A 54 5.13 -11.08 -12.98
C ALA A 54 5.49 -9.60 -12.76
N LEU A 55 6.65 -9.28 -12.18
CA LEU A 55 7.07 -7.89 -11.97
C LEU A 55 7.18 -7.11 -13.29
N ARG A 56 7.67 -7.75 -14.36
CA ARG A 56 7.72 -7.13 -15.69
C ARG A 56 6.35 -6.78 -16.25
N PHE A 57 5.33 -7.61 -16.00
CA PHE A 57 3.93 -7.26 -16.32
C PHE A 57 3.53 -6.00 -15.57
N ILE A 58 3.76 -5.97 -14.25
CA ILE A 58 3.33 -4.89 -13.37
C ILE A 58 3.99 -3.56 -13.77
N GLU A 59 5.31 -3.57 -13.99
CA GLU A 59 6.07 -2.41 -14.43
C GLU A 59 5.56 -1.87 -15.77
N LYS A 60 5.34 -2.76 -16.74
CA LYS A 60 4.82 -2.38 -18.05
C LYS A 60 3.41 -1.80 -17.95
N PHE A 61 2.53 -2.45 -17.19
CA PHE A 61 1.15 -1.99 -17.01
C PHE A 61 1.10 -0.62 -16.32
N LYS A 62 1.89 -0.42 -15.26
CA LYS A 62 2.04 0.88 -14.58
C LYS A 62 2.54 1.96 -15.53
N ALA A 63 3.54 1.66 -16.37
CA ALA A 63 4.08 2.61 -17.35
C ALA A 63 3.06 3.01 -18.44
N LEU A 64 2.18 2.09 -18.85
CA LEU A 64 1.13 2.36 -19.84
C LEU A 64 -0.05 3.14 -19.28
N SER A 65 -0.47 2.79 -18.06
CA SER A 65 -1.75 3.22 -17.49
C SER A 65 -1.64 4.30 -16.42
N GLY A 66 -0.48 4.43 -15.78
CA GLY A 66 -0.30 5.21 -14.54
C GLY A 66 -0.94 4.58 -13.30
N MET A 67 -1.70 3.48 -13.44
CA MET A 67 -2.45 2.85 -12.36
C MET A 67 -1.60 1.81 -11.62
N ASP A 68 -1.73 1.78 -10.29
CA ASP A 68 -1.28 0.63 -9.50
C ASP A 68 -2.22 -0.56 -9.68
N ILE A 69 -1.82 -1.71 -9.16
CA ILE A 69 -2.58 -2.96 -9.28
C ILE A 69 -2.89 -3.59 -7.92
N CYS A 70 -3.86 -4.50 -7.90
CA CYS A 70 -4.06 -5.49 -6.86
C CYS A 70 -3.52 -6.86 -7.32
N ILE A 71 -3.01 -7.69 -6.39
CA ILE A 71 -2.58 -9.06 -6.67
C ILE A 71 -3.67 -10.02 -6.23
N TYR A 72 -4.15 -10.88 -7.13
CA TYR A 72 -4.96 -12.04 -6.76
C TYR A 72 -4.09 -13.29 -6.70
N ALA A 73 -4.24 -14.08 -5.62
CA ALA A 73 -3.56 -15.36 -5.45
C ALA A 73 -4.18 -16.20 -4.32
N CYS A 74 -4.01 -17.52 -4.39
CA CYS A 74 -4.32 -18.43 -3.29
C CYS A 74 -3.11 -18.64 -2.35
N PRO A 75 -3.32 -19.02 -1.07
CA PRO A 75 -2.24 -19.19 -0.09
C PRO A 75 -1.10 -20.11 -0.54
N SER A 76 -1.39 -21.25 -1.18
CA SER A 76 -0.34 -22.17 -1.64
C SER A 76 0.55 -21.52 -2.71
N PHE A 77 -0.06 -20.83 -3.67
CA PHE A 77 0.67 -20.15 -4.73
C PHE A 77 1.56 -19.02 -4.18
N ILE A 78 1.06 -18.28 -3.19
CA ILE A 78 1.83 -17.26 -2.47
C ILE A 78 3.08 -17.88 -1.84
N GLU A 79 2.92 -18.99 -1.12
CA GLU A 79 4.04 -19.65 -0.42
C GLU A 79 5.06 -20.26 -1.39
N GLU A 80 4.63 -20.76 -2.54
CA GLU A 80 5.50 -21.44 -3.51
C GLU A 80 6.24 -20.48 -4.46
N ASN A 81 5.55 -19.45 -4.99
CA ASN A 81 6.01 -18.75 -6.19
C ASN A 81 6.28 -17.25 -5.99
N LEU A 82 5.74 -16.65 -4.92
CA LEU A 82 5.77 -15.21 -4.71
C LEU A 82 6.73 -14.80 -3.59
N ASP A 83 7.18 -13.54 -3.61
CA ASP A 83 8.06 -12.98 -2.57
C ASP A 83 7.71 -11.54 -2.14
N LYS A 84 8.47 -11.03 -1.16
CA LYS A 84 8.23 -9.73 -0.51
C LYS A 84 8.18 -8.53 -1.46
N ARG A 85 8.67 -8.62 -2.70
CA ARG A 85 8.61 -7.51 -3.68
C ARG A 85 7.18 -7.09 -4.02
N LEU A 86 6.18 -7.94 -3.74
CA LEU A 86 4.76 -7.63 -3.93
C LEU A 86 4.07 -6.98 -2.72
N ASN A 87 4.73 -6.84 -1.56
CA ASN A 87 4.08 -6.36 -0.33
C ASN A 87 3.51 -4.92 -0.40
N LYS A 88 3.92 -4.16 -1.41
CA LYS A 88 3.42 -2.81 -1.72
C LYS A 88 2.09 -2.79 -2.48
N TYR A 89 1.64 -3.92 -3.02
CA TYR A 89 0.36 -4.03 -3.71
C TYR A 89 -0.67 -4.73 -2.80
N PRO A 90 -1.94 -4.29 -2.78
CA PRO A 90 -2.97 -4.96 -2.00
C PRO A 90 -3.23 -6.38 -2.49
N LEU A 91 -3.54 -7.28 -1.56
CA LEU A 91 -3.86 -8.68 -1.84
C LEU A 91 -5.37 -8.90 -1.92
N TRP A 92 -5.82 -9.55 -2.99
CA TRP A 92 -7.11 -10.22 -3.09
C TRP A 92 -6.88 -11.73 -2.96
N CYS A 93 -7.13 -12.30 -1.79
CA CYS A 93 -6.78 -13.69 -1.49
C CYS A 93 -7.93 -14.65 -1.79
N ALA A 94 -7.65 -15.71 -2.56
CA ALA A 94 -8.56 -16.84 -2.75
C ALA A 94 -8.36 -17.89 -1.66
N HIS A 95 -9.26 -17.94 -0.68
CA HIS A 95 -9.17 -18.88 0.44
C HIS A 95 -10.56 -19.39 0.85
N TYR A 96 -10.97 -20.47 0.21
CA TYR A 96 -12.31 -21.02 0.36
C TYR A 96 -12.52 -21.72 1.70
N GLY A 97 -13.73 -21.64 2.24
CA GLY A 97 -14.11 -22.31 3.49
C GLY A 97 -13.47 -21.72 4.76
N ALA A 98 -12.68 -20.66 4.65
CA ALA A 98 -12.13 -19.91 5.77
C ALA A 98 -12.97 -18.64 6.01
N ASP A 99 -13.12 -18.22 7.27
CA ASP A 99 -13.82 -16.96 7.60
C ASP A 99 -13.06 -15.72 7.13
N LYS A 100 -11.74 -15.83 7.00
CA LYS A 100 -10.83 -14.80 6.49
C LYS A 100 -9.54 -15.42 5.96
N PRO A 101 -8.79 -14.73 5.08
CA PRO A 101 -7.43 -15.10 4.71
C PRO A 101 -6.54 -15.26 5.95
N GLY A 102 -5.72 -16.31 5.95
CA GLY A 102 -4.76 -16.57 7.01
C GLY A 102 -3.50 -15.72 6.85
N PHE A 103 -2.61 -15.81 7.84
CA PHE A 103 -1.29 -15.20 7.74
C PHE A 103 -0.50 -15.81 6.56
N ASN A 104 0.20 -14.98 5.79
CA ASN A 104 1.13 -15.41 4.75
C ASN A 104 2.46 -14.64 4.80
N LYS A 105 3.51 -15.18 4.19
CA LYS A 105 4.87 -14.60 4.27
C LYS A 105 5.02 -13.20 3.65
N ILE A 106 4.11 -12.75 2.78
CA ILE A 106 4.26 -11.49 2.03
C ILE A 106 3.46 -10.37 2.70
N TRP A 107 2.15 -10.56 2.85
CA TRP A 107 1.20 -9.57 3.36
C TRP A 107 0.85 -9.74 4.85
N GLY A 108 1.37 -10.77 5.50
CA GLY A 108 0.99 -11.09 6.88
C GLY A 108 -0.49 -11.41 6.93
N SER A 109 -1.24 -10.70 7.78
CA SER A 109 -2.70 -10.83 7.89
C SER A 109 -3.48 -9.79 7.09
N SER A 110 -2.81 -8.94 6.30
CA SER A 110 -3.45 -7.89 5.51
C SER A 110 -3.95 -8.42 4.16
N TYR A 111 -5.11 -7.94 3.73
CA TYR A 111 -5.72 -8.21 2.43
C TYR A 111 -6.78 -7.13 2.15
N ALA A 112 -6.91 -6.76 0.88
CA ALA A 112 -7.96 -5.88 0.37
C ALA A 112 -9.21 -6.66 -0.06
N GLY A 113 -9.02 -7.91 -0.46
CA GLY A 113 -10.09 -8.78 -0.95
C GLY A 113 -9.97 -10.21 -0.43
N HIS A 114 -11.10 -10.88 -0.26
CA HIS A 114 -11.19 -12.29 0.08
C HIS A 114 -12.24 -12.96 -0.79
N GLN A 115 -11.79 -13.81 -1.71
CA GLN A 115 -12.67 -14.74 -2.41
C GLN A 115 -12.87 -15.96 -1.51
N TYR A 116 -14.09 -16.11 -0.98
CA TYR A 116 -14.39 -17.09 0.06
C TYR A 116 -15.13 -18.32 -0.47
N THR A 117 -15.67 -18.27 -1.68
CA THR A 117 -16.23 -19.42 -2.40
C THR A 117 -16.34 -19.14 -3.89
N GLU A 118 -16.27 -20.19 -4.70
CA GLU A 118 -16.60 -20.21 -6.13
C GLU A 118 -18.03 -20.74 -6.40
N GLU A 119 -18.72 -21.24 -5.38
CA GLU A 119 -20.01 -21.94 -5.52
C GLU A 119 -21.22 -21.05 -5.21
N GLY A 120 -21.03 -19.73 -5.22
CA GLY A 120 -22.07 -18.76 -4.93
C GLY A 120 -23.25 -18.80 -5.91
N ARG A 121 -24.33 -18.11 -5.51
CA ARG A 121 -25.55 -17.94 -6.31
C ARG A 121 -25.98 -16.49 -6.26
N VAL A 122 -25.96 -15.81 -7.42
CA VAL A 122 -26.38 -14.41 -7.54
C VAL A 122 -27.55 -14.32 -8.53
N PRO A 123 -28.70 -13.72 -8.15
CA PRO A 123 -29.81 -13.52 -9.06
C PRO A 123 -29.38 -12.80 -10.34
N GLY A 124 -29.67 -13.40 -11.50
CA GLY A 124 -29.28 -12.87 -12.81
C GLY A 124 -28.02 -13.49 -13.40
N ILE A 125 -27.27 -14.31 -12.66
CA ILE A 125 -26.13 -15.07 -13.16
C ILE A 125 -26.45 -16.57 -13.13
N VAL A 126 -26.26 -17.25 -14.25
CA VAL A 126 -26.49 -18.70 -14.36
C VAL A 126 -25.22 -19.44 -13.95
N GLY A 127 -25.34 -20.35 -12.98
CA GLY A 127 -24.25 -21.22 -12.54
C GLY A 127 -23.59 -20.80 -11.23
N ASN A 128 -22.40 -21.36 -10.99
CA ASN A 128 -21.49 -21.03 -9.90
C ASN A 128 -20.92 -19.60 -10.07
N VAL A 129 -20.82 -18.86 -8.96
CA VAL A 129 -20.36 -17.48 -8.94
C VAL A 129 -19.33 -17.32 -7.84
N ASP A 130 -18.19 -16.72 -8.20
CA ASP A 130 -17.17 -16.34 -7.24
C ASP A 130 -17.66 -15.23 -6.32
N MET A 131 -17.62 -15.49 -5.02
CA MET A 131 -18.10 -14.58 -4.00
C MET A 131 -16.93 -13.99 -3.23
N ASN A 132 -16.98 -12.67 -3.08
CA ASN A 132 -15.87 -11.87 -2.58
C ASN A 132 -16.35 -10.89 -1.52
N ASN A 133 -15.50 -10.65 -0.52
CA ASN A 133 -15.58 -9.48 0.35
C ASN A 133 -14.40 -8.57 0.05
N PHE A 134 -14.65 -7.28 -0.12
CA PHE A 134 -13.62 -6.27 -0.33
C PHE A 134 -13.71 -5.16 0.71
N ASN A 135 -12.57 -4.61 1.11
CA ASN A 135 -12.47 -3.38 1.90
C ASN A 135 -12.07 -2.19 1.00
N GLU A 136 -11.89 -1.00 1.59
CA GLU A 136 -11.63 0.22 0.84
C GLU A 136 -10.28 0.24 0.09
N GLU A 137 -9.31 -0.62 0.46
CA GLU A 137 -8.00 -0.71 -0.21
C GLU A 137 -8.10 -1.21 -1.66
N ILE A 138 -9.24 -1.81 -2.06
CA ILE A 138 -9.44 -2.29 -3.42
C ILE A 138 -9.76 -1.17 -4.42
N PHE A 139 -10.15 0.03 -3.97
CA PHE A 139 -10.64 1.06 -4.87
C PHE A 139 -9.52 1.76 -5.64
N ASN A 140 -9.68 1.82 -6.97
CA ASN A 140 -8.85 2.64 -7.85
C ASN A 140 -9.35 4.08 -7.75
N ASN A 141 -8.78 4.82 -6.80
CA ASN A 141 -9.15 6.21 -6.55
C ASN A 141 -8.64 7.20 -7.64
N GLY A 142 -8.50 6.75 -8.89
CA GLY A 142 -7.97 7.49 -10.02
C GLY A 142 -8.41 8.96 -10.04
N SER A 143 -7.44 9.88 -10.14
CA SER A 143 -7.60 11.35 -10.19
C SER A 143 -8.24 12.06 -8.98
N LYS A 144 -8.42 11.41 -7.82
CA LYS A 144 -8.17 12.10 -6.53
C LYS A 144 -6.72 11.96 -6.05
N ILE A 145 -5.93 11.22 -6.81
CA ILE A 145 -4.57 10.81 -6.50
C ILE A 145 -3.52 11.84 -6.98
N ILE A 146 -3.87 12.89 -7.73
CA ILE A 146 -2.94 14.04 -7.89
C ILE A 146 -2.88 14.90 -6.61
N GLU A 147 -3.87 14.80 -5.72
CA GLU A 147 -3.81 15.35 -4.36
C GLU A 147 -3.42 14.29 -3.31
N ALA A 148 -3.65 13.00 -3.56
CA ALA A 148 -3.44 11.93 -2.58
C ALA A 148 -2.25 10.95 -2.83
N ALA A 149 -1.63 10.86 -4.02
CA ALA A 149 -0.38 10.07 -4.19
C ALA A 149 0.89 10.79 -3.73
N ALA A 150 0.79 12.05 -3.30
CA ALA A 150 1.81 12.63 -2.42
C ALA A 150 1.77 11.99 -1.01
N ALA A 151 0.78 11.14 -0.72
CA ALA A 151 0.57 10.50 0.58
C ALA A 151 0.89 8.98 0.57
N HIS A 152 1.97 8.56 -0.08
CA HIS A 152 2.85 7.64 0.65
C HIS A 152 3.42 8.47 1.81
N GLU A 153 2.70 8.43 2.94
CA GLU A 153 2.81 9.27 4.15
C GLU A 153 3.87 10.36 4.04
N ASN A 154 3.47 11.55 3.58
CA ASN A 154 4.27 12.72 3.85
C ASN A 154 4.28 12.92 5.37
N ILE A 155 5.29 12.36 6.03
CA ILE A 155 5.43 12.35 7.48
C ILE A 155 5.44 13.77 8.05
N TYR A 156 5.76 14.78 7.23
CA TYR A 156 5.82 16.17 7.67
C TYR A 156 4.46 16.86 7.68
N ILE A 157 3.44 16.39 6.95
CA ILE A 157 2.08 16.97 7.00
C ILE A 157 1.49 16.83 8.42
N PRO A 158 1.41 15.62 9.02
CA PRO A 158 0.93 15.47 10.40
C PRO A 158 1.75 16.28 11.41
N LEU A 159 3.06 16.38 11.20
CA LEU A 159 3.93 17.19 12.05
C LEU A 159 3.63 18.70 11.92
N GLN A 160 3.52 19.24 10.71
CA GLN A 160 3.21 20.65 10.45
C GLN A 160 1.83 21.03 11.02
N GLU A 161 0.84 20.15 10.87
CA GLU A 161 -0.48 20.32 11.48
C GLU A 161 -0.42 20.34 13.01
N GLU A 162 0.35 19.42 13.61
CA GLU A 162 0.53 19.36 15.06
C GLU A 162 1.27 20.58 15.61
N LEU A 163 2.32 21.04 14.92
CA LEU A 163 3.06 22.25 15.26
C LEU A 163 2.13 23.47 15.25
N ASN A 164 1.34 23.64 14.19
CA ASN A 164 0.37 24.72 14.08
C ASN A 164 -0.70 24.64 15.19
N ARG A 165 -1.19 23.44 15.50
CA ARG A 165 -2.21 23.21 16.54
C ARG A 165 -1.71 23.56 17.94
N GLN A 166 -0.42 23.33 18.21
CA GLN A 166 0.23 23.68 19.48
C GLN A 166 0.83 25.09 19.49
N ASP A 167 0.50 25.91 18.48
CA ASP A 167 0.94 27.30 18.35
C ASP A 167 2.45 27.50 18.12
N PHE A 168 3.16 26.46 17.67
CA PHE A 168 4.54 26.62 17.21
C PHE A 168 4.56 27.44 15.91
N ARG A 169 5.59 28.26 15.75
CA ARG A 169 5.75 29.24 14.67
C ARG A 169 7.12 29.14 14.06
N ASP A 170 7.23 29.51 12.79
CA ASP A 170 8.53 29.62 12.14
C ASP A 170 9.39 30.73 12.79
N LYS A 171 10.66 30.81 12.39
CA LYS A 171 11.62 31.85 12.82
C LYS A 171 11.14 33.29 12.60
N ASN A 172 10.13 33.52 11.76
CA ASN A 172 9.56 34.83 11.46
C ASN A 172 8.28 35.11 12.27
N GLY A 173 7.80 34.16 13.07
CA GLY A 173 6.57 34.26 13.85
C GLY A 173 5.30 33.85 13.09
N ASN A 174 5.42 33.24 11.90
CA ASN A 174 4.28 32.85 11.08
C ASN A 174 3.86 31.39 11.33
N THR A 175 2.59 31.11 11.06
CA THR A 175 2.04 29.76 11.00
C THR A 175 2.68 29.00 9.85
N LEU A 176 2.97 27.71 10.03
CA LEU A 176 3.57 26.88 9.00
C LEU A 176 2.58 26.63 7.87
N VAL A 177 3.10 26.64 6.64
CA VAL A 177 2.38 26.09 5.49
C VAL A 177 2.37 24.57 5.63
N VAL A 178 1.19 23.95 5.52
CA VAL A 178 1.06 22.49 5.51
C VAL A 178 1.25 22.01 4.07
N ASP A 179 2.50 21.89 3.67
CA ASP A 179 2.93 21.50 2.32
C ASP A 179 3.70 20.17 2.31
N GLY A 180 3.94 19.58 3.48
CA GLY A 180 4.71 18.36 3.64
C GLY A 180 6.20 18.49 3.31
N THR A 181 6.73 19.70 3.17
CA THR A 181 8.14 19.92 2.87
C THR A 181 8.90 20.25 4.16
N PRO A 182 9.95 19.50 4.53
CA PRO A 182 10.77 19.78 5.72
C PRO A 182 11.78 20.91 5.45
N GLY A 183 11.29 22.07 5.04
CA GLY A 183 12.10 23.26 4.78
C GLY A 183 12.59 23.94 6.07
N GLU A 184 13.42 24.97 5.90
CA GLU A 184 13.98 25.75 7.01
C GLU A 184 12.91 26.29 7.96
N LEU A 185 11.75 26.71 7.44
CA LEU A 185 10.64 27.22 8.24
C LEU A 185 10.03 26.12 9.11
N THR A 186 9.74 24.94 8.54
CA THR A 186 9.26 23.76 9.27
C THR A 186 10.24 23.37 10.39
N LEU A 187 11.54 23.28 10.06
CA LEU A 187 12.58 22.94 11.03
C LEU A 187 12.70 23.96 12.16
N SER A 188 12.56 25.27 11.85
CA SER A 188 12.64 26.33 12.85
C SER A 188 11.49 26.34 13.85
N ALA A 189 10.35 25.75 13.49
CA ALA A 189 9.19 25.62 14.37
C ALA A 189 9.22 24.36 15.24
N CYS A 190 10.04 23.36 14.90
CA CYS A 190 10.14 22.13 15.67
C CYS A 190 10.67 22.39 17.09
N PRO A 191 9.93 22.02 18.15
CA PRO A 191 10.42 22.15 19.51
C PRO A 191 11.56 21.15 19.77
N VAL A 192 12.43 21.52 20.71
CA VAL A 192 13.39 20.56 21.26
C VAL A 192 12.64 19.56 22.15
N VAL A 193 12.47 18.33 21.68
CA VAL A 193 11.88 17.23 22.45
C VAL A 193 12.97 16.56 23.29
N LYS A 194 12.70 16.39 24.58
CA LYS A 194 13.64 15.79 25.57
C LYS A 194 12.91 14.84 26.50
N LYS A 195 13.66 14.07 27.29
CA LYS A 195 13.11 13.17 28.30
C LYS A 195 12.06 13.86 29.18
N GLY A 196 10.92 13.20 29.35
CA GLY A 196 9.75 13.73 30.04
C GLY A 196 8.75 14.47 29.14
N ALA A 197 9.09 14.76 27.88
CA ALA A 197 8.14 15.31 26.91
C ALA A 197 7.01 14.32 26.61
N ARG A 198 5.81 14.85 26.36
CA ARG A 198 4.61 14.05 26.10
C ARG A 198 3.77 14.65 24.99
N GLY A 199 3.03 13.80 24.29
CA GLY A 199 2.04 14.21 23.29
C GLY A 199 2.39 13.76 21.87
N ASN A 200 1.63 14.28 20.91
CA ASN A 200 1.65 13.78 19.54
C ASN A 200 2.95 14.06 18.79
N ILE A 201 3.67 15.15 19.09
CA ILE A 201 5.01 15.39 18.52
C ILE A 201 5.99 14.31 18.99
N THR A 202 5.95 13.94 20.27
CA THR A 202 6.75 12.83 20.81
C THR A 202 6.37 11.51 20.16
N LYS A 203 5.06 11.27 19.99
CA LYS A 203 4.55 10.05 19.35
C LYS A 203 5.03 9.94 17.90
N TRP A 204 4.96 11.04 17.15
CA TRP A 204 5.45 11.13 15.78
C TRP A 204 6.95 10.79 15.69
N ILE A 205 7.78 11.32 16.60
CA ILE A 205 9.21 10.99 16.67
C ILE A 205 9.41 9.49 16.90
N GLN A 206 8.67 8.89 17.83
CA GLN A 206 8.77 7.45 18.12
C GLN A 206 8.42 6.58 16.92
N GLU A 207 7.43 6.98 16.11
CA GLU A 207 7.08 6.33 14.85
C GLU A 207 8.23 6.39 13.84
N GLN A 208 8.91 7.55 13.71
CA GLN A 208 10.08 7.70 12.84
C GLN A 208 11.29 6.88 13.31
N LEU A 209 11.39 6.63 14.62
CA LEU A 209 12.44 5.80 15.21
C LEU A 209 12.13 4.30 15.17
N GLY A 210 10.94 3.89 14.69
CA GLY A 210 10.53 2.49 14.63
C GLY A 210 10.36 1.83 16.01
N ILE A 211 10.03 2.62 17.04
CA ILE A 211 9.80 2.13 18.41
C ILE A 211 8.33 2.27 18.81
N VAL A 212 7.96 1.68 19.95
CA VAL A 212 6.61 1.82 20.51
C VAL A 212 6.26 3.30 20.68
N SER A 213 5.18 3.73 20.03
CA SER A 213 4.72 5.13 19.98
C SER A 213 3.67 5.44 21.05
N ASP A 214 4.11 5.44 22.31
CA ASP A 214 3.27 5.75 23.47
C ASP A 214 3.08 7.26 23.74
N GLY A 215 3.78 8.10 22.97
CA GLY A 215 3.76 9.55 23.12
C GLY A 215 4.50 10.05 24.36
N ILE A 216 5.32 9.24 25.01
CA ILE A 216 6.09 9.59 26.22
C ILE A 216 7.58 9.41 25.93
N PHE A 217 8.35 10.50 26.03
CA PHE A 217 9.80 10.44 25.87
C PHE A 217 10.43 9.89 27.16
N GLY A 218 10.46 8.56 27.27
CA GLY A 218 11.05 7.80 28.38
C GLY A 218 12.47 7.29 28.09
N ASP A 219 12.94 6.34 28.90
CA ASP A 219 14.28 5.75 28.81
C ASP A 219 14.53 5.09 27.44
N ASN A 220 13.55 4.34 26.93
CA ASN A 220 13.65 3.66 25.63
C ASN A 220 13.80 4.65 24.46
N THR A 221 13.02 5.73 24.45
CA THR A 221 13.12 6.78 23.43
C THR A 221 14.47 7.52 23.52
N GLU A 222 14.95 7.79 24.74
CA GLU A 222 16.25 8.43 24.94
C GLU A 222 17.41 7.57 24.43
N GLU A 223 17.39 6.27 24.71
CA GLU A 223 18.42 5.32 24.27
C GLU A 223 18.49 5.26 22.74
N VAL A 224 17.34 5.16 22.07
CA VAL A 224 17.28 5.07 20.60
C VAL A 224 17.74 6.38 19.95
N VAL A 225 17.30 7.54 20.45
CA VAL A 225 17.74 8.85 19.93
C VAL A 225 19.27 9.03 20.05
N LYS A 226 19.89 8.57 21.15
CA LYS A 226 21.35 8.63 21.32
C LYS A 226 22.06 7.74 20.30
N LYS A 227 21.59 6.49 20.12
CA LYS A 227 22.15 5.56 19.14
C LYS A 227 22.02 6.07 17.70
N THR A 228 20.90 6.71 17.35
CA THR A 228 20.71 7.27 16.00
C THR A 228 21.68 8.42 15.72
N LYS A 229 21.92 9.31 16.68
CA LYS A 229 22.89 10.40 16.53
C LYS A 229 24.32 9.90 16.31
N GLU A 230 24.71 8.84 17.02
CA GLU A 230 26.03 8.22 16.84
C GLU A 230 26.22 7.57 15.46
N LEU A 231 25.13 7.23 14.74
CA LEU A 231 25.17 6.67 13.39
C LEU A 231 25.21 7.73 12.27
N GLU A 232 24.77 8.96 12.55
CA GLU A 232 24.80 10.07 11.58
C GLU A 232 26.15 10.82 11.55
N ASP A 233 27.01 10.58 12.54
CA ASP A 233 28.35 11.18 12.66
C ASP A 233 29.47 10.36 11.94
N PHE A 234 29.10 9.44 11.03
CA PHE A 234 30.01 8.65 10.17
C PHE A 234 29.74 8.90 8.67
#